data_AF-A0AAD5CVW8-F1
#
_entry.id   AF-A0AAD5CVW8-F1
#
_cell.length_a   1.000
_cell.length_b   1.000
_cell.length_c   1.000
_cell.angle_alpha   90.00
_cell.angle_beta   90.00
_cell.angle_gamma   90.00
#
_symmetry.space_group_name_H-M   'P 1'
#
loop_
_entity.id
_entity.type
_entity.pdbx_description
1 polymer ?
#
loop_
_entity_poly.entity_id
_entity_poly.type
_entity_poly.pdbx_seq_one_letter_code
_entity_poly.pdbx_strand_id
1 'polypeptide(L)'
;MGSLRESLNRFNKQQEKCQSTLTSIAASAAGSKASNRTTTTPAPRAVPASTLSKSPVPAVKFSNDTERLQHINNVRKSPVGAQIKKVIDLLFESRQSFTAEQINEACYVDVKGNKAVFESLAKNPKVNYDGKRFSYKSKHNVRDQKELLKLIRTFPEGIAVADLKDAYPTVMDDLQALKAGRQIWLLSNFDSQEEIAYPNDPRVPIKVDDELKQLFRSIELPRDMLDIERDLQKNGMKPATNTAKRRVMAQNGNILNKPKQKKKKKTEISKRTKLTNAHLPELFRNLNG
;
A
#
# COMPACT_ATOMS: atom_id res chain seq x y z
N MET A 1 55.34 -6.97 -8.84
CA MET A 1 55.19 -8.38 -8.39
C MET A 1 55.60 -8.64 -6.93
N GLY A 2 56.64 -8.03 -6.36
CA GLY A 2 57.13 -8.38 -5.01
C GLY A 2 56.11 -8.26 -3.86
N SER A 3 55.41 -7.12 -3.75
CA SER A 3 54.56 -6.80 -2.60
C SER A 3 53.42 -7.80 -2.32
N LEU A 4 52.79 -8.37 -3.35
CA LEU A 4 51.72 -9.37 -3.16
C LEU A 4 52.24 -10.64 -2.46
N ARG A 5 53.42 -11.12 -2.87
CA ARG A 5 54.06 -12.31 -2.28
C ARG A 5 54.50 -12.04 -0.84
N GLU A 6 54.92 -10.81 -0.56
CA GLU A 6 55.30 -10.39 0.79
C GLU A 6 54.08 -10.28 1.73
N SER A 7 52.97 -9.69 1.27
CA SER A 7 51.70 -9.66 2.02
C SER A 7 51.16 -11.06 2.31
N LEU A 8 51.26 -11.98 1.35
CA LEU A 8 50.82 -13.38 1.52
C LEU A 8 51.69 -14.12 2.56
N ASN A 9 53.00 -13.92 2.52
CA ASN A 9 53.92 -14.43 3.56
C ASN A 9 53.62 -13.83 4.94
N ARG A 10 53.32 -12.53 5.04
CA ARG A 10 52.92 -11.86 6.29
C ARG A 10 51.62 -12.43 6.85
N PHE A 11 50.63 -12.71 5.98
CA PHE A 11 49.36 -13.34 6.36
C PHE A 11 49.55 -14.77 6.88
N ASN A 12 50.28 -15.62 6.15
CA ASN A 12 50.54 -17.01 6.59
C ASN A 12 51.28 -17.04 7.93
N LYS A 13 52.31 -16.21 8.10
CA LYS A 13 53.06 -16.07 9.36
C LYS A 13 52.23 -15.51 10.53
N GLN A 14 51.08 -14.89 10.25
CA GLN A 14 50.11 -14.48 11.26
C GLN A 14 49.12 -15.61 11.59
N GLN A 15 48.68 -16.40 10.60
CA GLN A 15 47.88 -17.61 10.81
C GLN A 15 48.62 -18.65 11.67
N GLU A 16 49.89 -18.92 11.38
CA GLU A 16 50.75 -19.83 12.16
C GLU A 16 50.82 -19.41 13.64
N LYS A 17 51.03 -18.12 13.92
CA LYS A 17 51.05 -17.57 15.29
C LYS A 17 49.72 -17.74 16.02
N CYS A 18 48.60 -17.52 15.34
CA CYS A 18 47.28 -17.74 15.92
C CYS A 18 47.08 -19.22 16.28
N GLN A 19 47.46 -20.15 15.40
CA GLN A 19 47.38 -21.58 15.68
C GLN A 19 48.30 -22.01 16.83
N SER A 20 49.56 -21.56 16.88
CA SER A 20 50.49 -21.89 17.98
C SER A 20 49.98 -21.39 19.33
N THR A 21 49.34 -20.22 19.37
CA THR A 21 48.75 -19.64 20.58
C THR A 21 47.53 -20.43 21.06
N LEU A 22 46.67 -20.89 20.16
CA LEU A 22 45.55 -21.78 20.51
C LEU A 22 46.04 -23.13 21.03
N THR A 23 47.11 -23.69 20.44
CA THR A 23 47.71 -24.95 20.91
C THR A 23 48.33 -24.83 22.29
N SER A 24 49.01 -23.73 22.63
CA SER A 24 49.58 -23.53 23.97
C SER A 24 48.52 -23.26 25.05
N ILE A 25 47.41 -22.60 24.70
CA ILE A 25 46.23 -22.47 25.58
C ILE A 25 45.57 -23.83 25.81
N ALA A 26 45.41 -24.66 24.78
CA ALA A 26 44.88 -26.02 24.95
C ALA A 26 45.79 -26.91 25.82
N ALA A 27 47.12 -26.82 25.63
CA ALA A 27 48.09 -27.58 26.43
C ALA A 27 48.10 -27.14 27.92
N SER A 28 48.06 -25.84 28.20
CA SER A 28 48.02 -25.32 29.58
C SER A 28 46.71 -25.64 30.30
N ALA A 29 45.58 -25.71 29.59
CA ALA A 29 44.31 -26.18 30.15
C ALA A 29 44.32 -27.67 30.54
N ALA A 30 45.17 -28.50 29.91
CA ALA A 30 45.26 -29.93 30.17
C ALA A 30 46.15 -30.31 31.36
N GLY A 31 47.07 -29.43 31.79
CA GLY A 31 48.12 -29.75 32.78
C GLY A 31 47.71 -29.76 34.26
N SER A 32 46.49 -29.36 34.61
CA SER A 32 46.18 -28.84 35.96
C SER A 32 45.20 -29.68 36.78
N LYS A 33 45.42 -31.00 36.95
CA LYS A 33 44.67 -31.85 37.92
C LYS A 33 45.50 -32.95 38.60
N ALA A 34 46.21 -32.58 39.67
CA ALA A 34 46.62 -33.45 40.79
C ALA A 34 46.96 -32.53 41.98
N SER A 35 46.70 -32.83 43.26
CA SER A 35 45.81 -33.82 43.91
C SER A 35 45.21 -33.08 45.15
N ASN A 36 44.81 -33.55 46.34
CA ASN A 36 44.61 -34.81 47.09
C ASN A 36 43.68 -34.40 48.28
N ARG A 37 42.86 -35.18 49.01
CA ARG A 37 42.60 -36.62 49.29
C ARG A 37 41.06 -36.72 49.56
N THR A 38 40.34 -37.84 49.78
CA THR A 38 40.55 -39.31 49.77
C THR A 38 39.20 -39.92 49.22
N THR A 39 38.60 -41.08 49.53
CA THR A 39 38.78 -42.21 50.48
C THR A 39 38.09 -43.48 49.93
N THR A 40 38.44 -44.65 50.45
CA THR A 40 37.68 -45.94 50.49
C THR A 40 36.83 -46.39 49.27
N THR A 41 37.40 -47.34 48.54
CA THR A 41 36.75 -48.47 47.82
C THR A 41 35.95 -49.39 48.78
N PRO A 42 35.05 -50.32 48.33
CA PRO A 42 35.34 -51.38 47.36
C PRO A 42 34.30 -51.59 46.22
N ALA A 43 34.62 -52.53 45.33
CA ALA A 43 33.86 -53.00 44.17
C ALA A 43 33.89 -54.56 44.16
N PRO A 44 33.35 -55.29 43.14
CA PRO A 44 32.53 -54.86 42.00
C PRO A 44 31.22 -55.68 41.82
N ARG A 45 30.37 -55.28 40.86
CA ARG A 45 29.46 -56.22 40.18
C ARG A 45 29.24 -55.78 38.73
N ALA A 46 29.42 -56.70 37.78
CA ALA A 46 29.29 -56.42 36.35
C ALA A 46 27.88 -56.75 35.84
N VAL A 47 27.33 -55.86 35.00
CA VAL A 47 26.19 -56.06 34.10
C VAL A 47 26.41 -55.20 32.83
N PRO A 48 25.86 -55.59 31.67
CA PRO A 48 26.42 -55.19 30.37
C PRO A 48 26.02 -53.79 29.87
N ALA A 49 26.72 -53.35 28.82
CA ALA A 49 26.53 -52.03 28.21
C ALA A 49 25.17 -51.88 27.50
N SER A 50 24.52 -50.73 27.72
CA SER A 50 23.47 -50.21 26.84
C SER A 50 24.07 -49.22 25.85
N THR A 51 24.01 -49.55 24.56
CA THR A 51 24.57 -48.72 23.48
C THR A 51 23.63 -47.55 23.14
N LEU A 52 23.59 -46.54 24.01
CA LEU A 52 22.99 -45.25 23.67
C LEU A 52 23.82 -44.56 22.58
N SER A 53 23.35 -44.67 21.35
CA SER A 53 23.93 -44.03 20.17
C SER A 53 23.89 -42.51 20.30
N LYS A 54 25.01 -41.90 20.72
CA LYS A 54 25.22 -40.46 20.58
C LYS A 54 25.25 -40.13 19.09
N SER A 55 24.14 -39.62 18.57
CA SER A 55 24.10 -38.99 17.24
C SER A 55 25.17 -37.89 17.18
N PRO A 56 25.98 -37.81 16.10
CA PRO A 56 27.00 -36.78 16.00
C PRO A 56 26.36 -35.40 16.02
N VAL A 57 26.79 -34.54 16.95
CA VAL A 57 26.47 -33.12 16.87
C VAL A 57 27.08 -32.60 15.57
N PRO A 58 26.30 -32.01 14.64
CA PRO A 58 26.82 -31.60 13.35
C PRO A 58 27.92 -30.56 13.55
N ALA A 59 29.10 -30.82 12.99
CA ALA A 59 30.27 -29.98 13.17
C ALA A 59 30.02 -28.57 12.59
N VAL A 60 29.75 -27.61 13.47
CA VAL A 60 29.48 -26.22 13.10
C VAL A 60 30.74 -25.63 12.46
N LYS A 61 30.69 -25.38 11.15
CA LYS A 61 31.76 -24.75 10.38
C LYS A 61 31.86 -23.27 10.77
N PHE A 62 32.71 -22.97 11.76
CA PHE A 62 32.86 -21.67 12.43
C PHE A 62 32.77 -20.43 11.51
N SER A 63 33.34 -20.48 10.31
CA SER A 63 33.28 -19.39 9.33
C SER A 63 31.84 -18.99 8.98
N ASN A 64 30.99 -19.97 8.67
CA ASN A 64 29.63 -19.75 8.19
C ASN A 64 28.71 -19.18 9.29
N ASP A 65 28.93 -19.57 10.55
CA ASP A 65 28.19 -19.03 11.69
C ASP A 65 28.65 -17.61 12.04
N THR A 66 29.95 -17.31 11.85
CA THR A 66 30.50 -15.94 11.98
C THR A 66 29.88 -14.98 10.96
N GLU A 67 29.80 -15.38 9.68
CA GLU A 67 29.17 -14.58 8.62
C GLU A 67 27.66 -14.38 8.86
N ARG A 68 26.96 -15.43 9.29
CA ARG A 68 25.55 -15.36 9.68
C ARG A 68 25.31 -14.40 10.85
N LEU A 69 26.13 -14.46 11.89
CA LEU A 69 26.06 -13.55 13.04
C LEU A 69 26.35 -12.10 12.65
N GLN A 70 27.30 -11.86 11.73
CA GLN A 70 27.52 -10.52 11.16
C GLN A 70 26.30 -10.03 10.38
N HIS A 71 25.67 -10.86 9.54
CA HIS A 71 24.45 -10.48 8.82
C HIS A 71 23.30 -10.14 9.78
N ILE A 72 23.07 -10.96 10.82
CA ILE A 72 22.08 -10.70 11.87
C ILE A 72 22.36 -9.34 12.57
N ASN A 73 23.63 -9.07 12.90
CA ASN A 73 24.05 -7.82 13.53
C ASN A 73 23.77 -6.60 12.63
N ASN A 74 24.10 -6.72 11.34
CA ASN A 74 23.90 -5.68 10.34
C ASN A 74 22.41 -5.39 10.11
N VAL A 75 21.54 -6.41 10.08
CA VAL A 75 20.08 -6.20 10.00
C VAL A 75 19.54 -5.51 11.25
N ARG A 76 19.90 -5.98 12.44
CA ARG A 76 19.37 -5.44 13.71
C ARG A 76 19.87 -4.02 14.02
N LYS A 77 21.05 -3.64 13.52
CA LYS A 77 21.57 -2.27 13.56
C LYS A 77 21.09 -1.38 12.41
N SER A 78 20.47 -1.92 11.36
CA SER A 78 19.95 -1.12 10.26
C SER A 78 18.80 -0.21 10.73
N PRO A 79 18.55 0.95 10.09
CA PRO A 79 17.48 1.87 10.49
C PRO A 79 16.11 1.18 10.54
N VAL A 80 15.24 1.64 11.45
CA VAL A 80 13.88 1.08 11.66
C VAL A 80 13.10 0.95 10.34
N GLY A 81 13.18 1.93 9.44
CA GLY A 81 12.56 1.87 8.11
C GLY A 81 13.08 0.74 7.20
N ALA A 82 14.38 0.40 7.28
CA ALA A 82 14.96 -0.70 6.52
C ALA A 82 14.55 -2.07 7.08
N GLN A 83 14.45 -2.19 8.42
CA GLN A 83 13.91 -3.37 9.09
C GLN A 83 12.43 -3.59 8.70
N ILE A 84 11.62 -2.53 8.75
CA ILE A 84 10.21 -2.56 8.31
C ILE A 84 10.10 -2.99 6.85
N LYS A 85 10.92 -2.42 5.95
CA LYS A 85 10.89 -2.78 4.52
C LYS A 85 11.14 -4.27 4.31
N LYS A 86 12.18 -4.85 4.92
CA LYS A 86 12.46 -6.30 4.84
C LYS A 86 11.26 -7.16 5.26
N VAL A 87 10.53 -6.76 6.31
CA VAL A 87 9.33 -7.48 6.76
C VAL A 87 8.18 -7.34 5.76
N ILE A 88 7.97 -6.16 5.18
CA ILE A 88 6.94 -5.95 4.14
C ILE A 88 7.27 -6.73 2.86
N ASP A 89 8.54 -6.72 2.43
CA ASP A 89 9.03 -7.48 1.28
C ASP A 89 8.77 -9.00 1.50
N LEU A 90 9.15 -9.55 2.67
CA LEU A 90 8.85 -10.94 3.05
C LEU A 90 7.34 -11.27 2.97
N LEU A 91 6.49 -10.42 3.56
CA LEU A 91 5.03 -10.63 3.58
C LEU A 91 4.42 -10.54 2.17
N PHE A 92 4.98 -9.69 1.30
CA PHE A 92 4.58 -9.53 -0.10
C PHE A 92 4.97 -10.74 -0.96
N GLU A 93 6.19 -11.24 -0.83
CA GLU A 93 6.69 -12.39 -1.60
C GLU A 93 5.99 -13.70 -1.17
N SER A 94 5.90 -13.93 0.13
CA SER A 94 5.35 -15.18 0.69
C SER A 94 3.81 -15.27 0.66
N ARG A 95 3.12 -14.13 0.66
CA ARG A 95 1.64 -14.00 0.79
C ARG A 95 1.04 -14.71 2.01
N GLN A 96 1.83 -14.97 3.05
CA GLN A 96 1.44 -15.69 4.26
C GLN A 96 1.45 -14.80 5.51
N SER A 97 0.93 -15.31 6.63
CA SER A 97 0.84 -14.59 7.90
C SER A 97 1.80 -15.12 8.96
N PHE A 98 2.75 -14.30 9.39
CA PHE A 98 3.91 -14.70 10.22
C PHE A 98 3.80 -14.15 11.64
N THR A 99 4.26 -14.91 12.64
CA THR A 99 4.48 -14.37 13.98
C THR A 99 5.77 -13.53 14.02
N ALA A 100 5.93 -12.68 15.06
CA ALA A 100 7.16 -11.91 15.28
C ALA A 100 8.42 -12.80 15.38
N GLU A 101 8.27 -14.04 15.87
CA GLU A 101 9.34 -15.02 15.97
C GLU A 101 9.73 -15.60 14.60
N GLN A 102 8.74 -15.99 13.78
CA GLN A 102 8.99 -16.45 12.41
C GLN A 102 9.61 -15.35 11.51
N ILE A 103 9.24 -14.08 11.72
CA ILE A 103 9.86 -12.94 11.03
C ILE A 103 11.34 -12.78 11.42
N ASN A 104 11.66 -12.98 12.70
CA ASN A 104 13.04 -12.97 13.18
C ASN A 104 13.85 -14.18 12.65
N GLU A 105 13.23 -15.34 12.44
CA GLU A 105 13.88 -16.49 11.81
C GLU A 105 14.16 -16.28 10.32
N ALA A 106 13.18 -15.74 9.58
CA ALA A 106 13.26 -15.55 8.12
C ALA A 106 14.08 -14.33 7.69
N CYS A 107 14.06 -13.24 8.46
CA CYS A 107 14.66 -11.96 8.07
C CYS A 107 15.61 -11.35 9.13
N TYR A 108 15.79 -11.99 10.28
CA TYR A 108 16.65 -11.53 11.39
C TYR A 108 16.25 -10.19 12.05
N VAL A 109 15.07 -9.66 11.69
CA VAL A 109 14.44 -8.48 12.29
C VAL A 109 13.75 -8.89 13.58
N ASP A 110 14.22 -8.37 14.72
CA ASP A 110 13.59 -8.63 16.02
C ASP A 110 12.39 -7.70 16.26
N VAL A 111 11.24 -8.09 15.73
CA VAL A 111 9.96 -7.38 15.91
C VAL A 111 9.45 -7.44 17.37
N LYS A 112 9.95 -8.37 18.19
CA LYS A 112 9.48 -8.60 19.57
C LYS A 112 10.25 -7.73 20.59
N GLY A 113 11.56 -7.62 20.43
CA GLY A 113 12.42 -6.73 21.21
C GLY A 113 12.37 -5.27 20.75
N ASN A 114 12.22 -5.01 19.45
CA ASN A 114 12.21 -3.65 18.91
C ASN A 114 10.78 -3.07 18.83
N LYS A 115 10.32 -2.48 19.94
CA LYS A 115 9.00 -1.82 20.04
C LYS A 115 8.73 -0.80 18.92
N ALA A 116 9.73 -0.04 18.47
CA ALA A 116 9.55 0.94 17.40
C ALA A 116 9.28 0.30 16.03
N VAL A 117 9.86 -0.86 15.75
CA VAL A 117 9.55 -1.67 14.55
C VAL A 117 8.14 -2.26 14.68
N PHE A 118 7.76 -2.79 15.84
CA PHE A 118 6.42 -3.33 16.10
C PHE A 118 5.32 -2.28 15.87
N GLU A 119 5.40 -1.12 16.52
CA GLU A 119 4.40 -0.05 16.42
C GLU A 119 4.31 0.51 14.99
N SER A 120 5.46 0.63 14.31
CA SER A 120 5.51 1.11 12.93
C SER A 120 4.96 0.09 11.92
N LEU A 121 5.15 -1.21 12.14
CA LEU A 121 4.51 -2.27 11.35
C LEU A 121 3.00 -2.31 11.59
N ALA A 122 2.55 -2.28 12.84
CA ALA A 122 1.12 -2.32 13.19
C ALA A 122 0.35 -1.08 12.69
N LYS A 123 1.03 0.06 12.50
CA LYS A 123 0.47 1.29 11.91
C LYS A 123 0.61 1.37 10.38
N ASN A 124 1.33 0.44 9.73
CA ASN A 124 1.62 0.54 8.31
C ASN A 124 0.40 0.19 7.43
N PRO A 125 0.03 1.01 6.43
CA PRO A 125 -1.12 0.72 5.56
C PRO A 125 -0.95 -0.55 4.70
N LYS A 126 0.29 -1.03 4.49
CA LYS A 126 0.61 -2.26 3.74
C LYS A 126 0.71 -3.52 4.61
N VAL A 127 0.42 -3.41 5.91
CA VAL A 127 0.46 -4.54 6.85
C VAL A 127 -0.87 -4.63 7.58
N ASN A 128 -1.31 -5.85 7.86
CA ASN A 128 -2.41 -6.15 8.78
C ASN A 128 -1.85 -6.93 9.98
N TYR A 129 -2.33 -6.64 11.19
CA TYR A 129 -1.85 -7.29 12.42
C TYR A 129 -3.01 -7.83 13.26
N ASP A 130 -3.17 -9.15 13.27
CA ASP A 130 -4.30 -9.85 13.89
C ASP A 130 -4.06 -10.15 15.39
N GLY A 131 -3.37 -9.25 16.10
CA GLY A 131 -3.00 -9.42 17.51
C GLY A 131 -1.93 -10.49 17.80
N LYS A 132 -1.61 -11.37 16.83
CA LYS A 132 -0.61 -12.46 16.94
C LYS A 132 0.26 -12.65 15.69
N ARG A 133 -0.25 -12.30 14.50
CA ARG A 133 0.43 -12.48 13.21
C ARG A 133 0.37 -11.19 12.40
N PHE A 134 1.41 -10.95 11.60
CA PHE A 134 1.45 -9.93 10.56
C PHE A 134 1.15 -10.56 9.21
N SER A 135 0.36 -9.90 8.37
CA SER A 135 0.04 -10.29 7.00
C SER A 135 0.16 -9.10 6.05
N TYR A 136 0.42 -9.34 4.75
CA TYR A 136 0.45 -8.28 3.76
C TYR A 136 -0.96 -7.71 3.52
N LYS A 137 -1.05 -6.40 3.30
CA LYS A 137 -2.29 -5.69 2.98
C LYS A 137 -2.13 -4.87 1.70
N SER A 138 -2.73 -5.35 0.62
CA SER A 138 -2.88 -4.58 -0.62
C SER A 138 -3.79 -3.36 -0.41
N LYS A 139 -3.77 -2.40 -1.34
CA LYS A 139 -4.67 -1.22 -1.24
C LYS A 139 -6.15 -1.63 -1.34
N HIS A 140 -6.43 -2.61 -2.21
CA HIS A 140 -7.72 -3.26 -2.34
C HIS A 140 -7.54 -4.74 -2.00
N ASN A 141 -8.23 -5.22 -0.94
CA ASN A 141 -8.20 -6.62 -0.51
C ASN A 141 -9.05 -7.47 -1.48
N VAL A 142 -8.42 -7.88 -2.58
CA VAL A 142 -8.96 -8.69 -3.67
C VAL A 142 -8.06 -9.90 -3.86
N ARG A 143 -8.63 -11.09 -4.03
CA ARG A 143 -7.90 -12.35 -4.14
C ARG A 143 -8.04 -13.02 -5.51
N ASP A 144 -9.21 -12.85 -6.14
CA ASP A 144 -9.56 -13.52 -7.40
C ASP A 144 -9.99 -12.52 -8.49
N GLN A 145 -9.87 -12.93 -9.76
CA GLN A 145 -10.44 -12.24 -10.93
C GLN A 145 -11.92 -11.83 -10.76
N LYS A 146 -12.72 -12.67 -10.09
CA LYS A 146 -14.15 -12.42 -9.82
C LYS A 146 -14.36 -11.27 -8.84
N GLU A 147 -13.53 -11.18 -7.81
CA GLU A 147 -13.52 -10.08 -6.86
C GLU A 147 -12.99 -8.79 -7.50
N LEU A 148 -11.95 -8.90 -8.34
CA LEU A 148 -11.39 -7.79 -9.12
C LEU A 148 -12.45 -7.14 -10.01
N LEU A 149 -13.20 -7.93 -10.77
CA LEU A 149 -14.30 -7.44 -11.61
C LEU A 149 -15.42 -6.78 -10.78
N LYS A 150 -15.76 -7.35 -9.62
CA LYS A 150 -16.75 -6.77 -8.70
C LYS A 150 -16.27 -5.43 -8.14
N LEU A 151 -14.99 -5.33 -7.79
CA LEU A 151 -14.37 -4.08 -7.34
C LEU A 151 -14.44 -3.02 -8.44
N ILE A 152 -13.94 -3.30 -9.64
CA ILE A 152 -13.91 -2.34 -10.76
C ILE A 152 -15.34 -1.86 -11.10
N ARG A 153 -16.36 -2.74 -11.05
CA ARG A 153 -17.77 -2.36 -11.22
C ARG A 153 -18.36 -1.49 -10.10
N THR A 154 -17.69 -1.39 -8.96
CA THR A 154 -18.07 -0.51 -7.83
C THR A 154 -17.46 0.89 -7.95
N PHE A 155 -16.40 1.06 -8.76
CA PHE A 155 -15.70 2.33 -8.97
C PHE A 155 -15.89 2.82 -10.42
N PRO A 156 -16.96 3.58 -10.73
CA PRO A 156 -17.21 4.08 -12.09
C PRO A 156 -16.12 5.04 -12.58
N GLU A 157 -15.48 5.78 -11.67
CA GLU A 157 -14.33 6.66 -11.92
C GLU A 157 -13.04 5.91 -12.30
N GLY A 158 -13.06 4.57 -12.27
CA GLY A 158 -11.91 3.70 -12.54
C GLY A 158 -10.98 3.50 -11.34
N ILE A 159 -10.01 2.60 -11.51
CA ILE A 159 -8.98 2.27 -10.51
C ILE A 159 -7.62 2.17 -11.22
N ALA A 160 -6.59 2.82 -10.69
CA ALA A 160 -5.24 2.75 -11.25
C ALA A 160 -4.66 1.32 -11.12
N VAL A 161 -4.04 0.81 -12.19
CA VAL A 161 -3.37 -0.51 -12.16
C VAL A 161 -2.23 -0.54 -11.13
N ALA A 162 -1.60 0.61 -10.87
CA ALA A 162 -0.61 0.78 -9.81
C ALA A 162 -1.12 0.44 -8.39
N ASP A 163 -2.44 0.52 -8.16
CA ASP A 163 -3.12 0.18 -6.90
C ASP A 163 -3.64 -1.27 -6.85
N LEU A 164 -3.69 -1.94 -8.01
CA LEU A 164 -4.19 -3.31 -8.17
C LEU A 164 -3.07 -4.35 -8.28
N LYS A 165 -1.91 -3.97 -8.85
CA LYS A 165 -0.74 -4.84 -9.07
C LYS A 165 -0.19 -5.53 -7.82
N ASP A 166 -0.54 -5.06 -6.63
CA ASP A 166 -0.09 -5.64 -5.36
C ASP A 166 -1.10 -6.58 -4.68
N ALA A 167 -2.31 -6.73 -5.23
CA ALA A 167 -3.40 -7.50 -4.63
C ALA A 167 -3.09 -9.01 -4.57
N TYR A 168 -2.86 -9.64 -5.71
CA TYR A 168 -2.58 -11.07 -5.84
C TYR A 168 -1.71 -11.35 -7.09
N PRO A 169 -1.00 -12.50 -7.17
CA PRO A 169 0.07 -12.69 -8.16
C PRO A 169 -0.34 -12.59 -9.64
N THR A 170 -1.51 -13.13 -10.02
CA THR A 170 -1.98 -13.17 -11.42
C THR A 170 -2.75 -11.91 -11.86
N VAL A 171 -2.85 -10.88 -11.00
CA VAL A 171 -3.73 -9.72 -11.22
C VAL A 171 -3.50 -8.99 -12.55
N MET A 172 -2.27 -9.01 -13.08
CA MET A 172 -1.95 -8.40 -14.37
C MET A 172 -2.50 -9.23 -15.55
N ASP A 173 -2.36 -10.54 -15.51
CA ASP A 173 -2.91 -11.46 -16.52
C ASP A 173 -4.44 -11.45 -16.47
N ASP A 174 -5.01 -11.41 -15.27
CA ASP A 174 -6.44 -11.31 -15.03
C ASP A 174 -7.04 -9.97 -15.50
N LEU A 175 -6.30 -8.86 -15.37
CA LEU A 175 -6.68 -7.57 -15.99
C LEU A 175 -6.71 -7.67 -17.53
N GLN A 176 -5.69 -8.27 -18.16
CA GLN A 176 -5.68 -8.45 -19.61
C GLN A 176 -6.77 -9.44 -20.08
N ALA A 177 -7.08 -10.48 -19.31
CA ALA A 177 -8.18 -11.41 -19.58
C ALA A 177 -9.55 -10.71 -19.51
N LEU A 178 -9.78 -9.87 -18.50
CA LEU A 178 -11.00 -9.06 -18.39
C LEU A 178 -11.12 -8.01 -19.51
N LYS A 179 -10.00 -7.43 -19.96
CA LYS A 179 -9.91 -6.52 -21.12
C LYS A 179 -10.23 -7.26 -22.43
N ALA A 180 -9.64 -8.43 -22.66
CA ALA A 180 -9.90 -9.27 -23.83
C ALA A 180 -11.37 -9.75 -23.88
N GLY A 181 -11.93 -10.13 -22.73
CA GLY A 181 -13.35 -10.44 -22.55
C GLY A 181 -14.29 -9.22 -22.61
N ARG A 182 -13.76 -8.01 -22.87
CA ARG A 182 -14.49 -6.71 -22.93
C ARG A 182 -15.32 -6.41 -21.68
N GLN A 183 -14.91 -6.90 -20.51
CA GLN A 183 -15.61 -6.69 -19.24
C GLN A 183 -15.14 -5.43 -18.50
N ILE A 184 -13.93 -4.97 -18.82
CA ILE A 184 -13.34 -3.71 -18.37
C ILE A 184 -12.71 -2.99 -19.56
N TRP A 185 -12.59 -1.68 -19.47
CA TRP A 185 -11.67 -0.89 -20.30
C TRP A 185 -10.36 -0.69 -19.55
N LEU A 186 -9.24 -0.80 -20.24
CA LEU A 186 -7.91 -0.50 -19.70
C LEU A 186 -7.34 0.63 -20.53
N LEU A 187 -7.29 1.83 -19.96
CA LEU A 187 -6.94 3.07 -20.65
C LEU A 187 -5.67 3.65 -20.03
N SER A 188 -4.64 3.84 -20.85
CA SER A 188 -3.41 4.52 -20.44
C SER A 188 -3.62 6.04 -20.47
N ASN A 189 -3.26 6.74 -19.39
CA ASN A 189 -3.13 8.20 -19.44
C ASN A 189 -1.98 8.58 -20.39
N PHE A 190 -2.21 9.53 -21.30
CA PHE A 190 -1.20 9.96 -22.28
C PHE A 190 0.03 10.60 -21.62
N ASP A 191 -0.17 11.27 -20.48
CA ASP A 191 0.87 12.06 -19.79
C ASP A 191 1.67 11.21 -18.78
N SER A 192 1.00 10.48 -17.89
CA SER A 192 1.67 9.65 -16.86
C SER A 192 1.98 8.20 -17.27
N GLN A 193 1.50 7.75 -18.45
CA GLN A 193 1.52 6.35 -18.90
C GLN A 193 0.83 5.33 -17.96
N GLU A 194 0.20 5.79 -16.88
CA GLU A 194 -0.51 4.92 -15.95
C GLU A 194 -1.77 4.34 -16.59
N GLU A 195 -1.90 3.02 -16.59
CA GLU A 195 -3.14 2.36 -16.96
C GLU A 195 -4.18 2.48 -15.83
N ILE A 196 -5.41 2.84 -16.20
CA ILE A 196 -6.58 2.89 -15.33
C ILE A 196 -7.61 1.88 -15.84
N ALA A 197 -8.08 1.03 -14.94
CA ALA A 197 -9.12 0.02 -15.20
C ALA A 197 -10.50 0.60 -14.88
N TYR A 198 -11.33 0.76 -15.92
CA TYR A 198 -12.72 1.21 -15.82
C TYR A 198 -13.68 0.04 -16.07
N PRO A 199 -14.87 0.00 -15.44
CA PRO A 199 -15.88 -0.99 -15.78
C PRO A 199 -16.42 -0.78 -17.20
N ASN A 200 -16.68 -1.87 -17.94
CA ASN A 200 -17.50 -1.83 -19.14
C ASN A 200 -18.90 -2.38 -18.83
N ASP A 201 -19.96 -1.74 -19.32
CA ASP A 201 -21.33 -2.28 -19.20
C ASP A 201 -21.58 -3.28 -20.35
N PRO A 202 -21.75 -4.59 -20.05
CA PRO A 202 -22.04 -5.59 -21.08
C PRO A 202 -23.39 -5.40 -21.79
N ARG A 203 -24.24 -4.46 -21.34
CA ARG A 203 -25.52 -4.12 -21.99
C ARG A 203 -25.38 -3.28 -23.26
N VAL A 204 -24.23 -2.65 -23.50
CA VAL A 204 -24.03 -1.69 -24.61
C VAL A 204 -22.91 -2.12 -25.58
N PRO A 205 -22.93 -3.35 -26.15
CA PRO A 205 -21.91 -3.83 -27.08
C PRO A 205 -22.10 -3.27 -28.50
N ILE A 206 -22.10 -1.95 -28.65
CA ILE A 206 -22.24 -1.30 -29.96
C ILE A 206 -20.96 -1.54 -30.77
N LYS A 207 -21.09 -2.29 -31.87
CA LYS A 207 -20.09 -2.32 -32.94
C LYS A 207 -20.44 -1.24 -33.96
N VAL A 208 -19.43 -0.51 -34.41
CA VAL A 208 -19.51 0.54 -35.44
C VAL A 208 -18.35 0.31 -36.38
N ASP A 209 -18.58 0.31 -37.68
CA ASP A 209 -17.53 0.10 -38.68
C ASP A 209 -16.63 1.34 -38.81
N ASP A 210 -15.36 1.17 -39.17
CA ASP A 210 -14.39 2.26 -39.16
C ASP A 210 -14.70 3.36 -40.18
N GLU A 211 -15.33 3.02 -41.31
CA GLU A 211 -15.87 3.99 -42.27
C GLU A 211 -16.93 4.90 -41.63
N LEU A 212 -17.84 4.34 -40.84
CA LEU A 212 -18.88 5.12 -40.14
C LEU A 212 -18.28 5.97 -39.01
N LYS A 213 -17.22 5.48 -38.33
CA LYS A 213 -16.44 6.31 -37.39
C LYS A 213 -15.73 7.47 -38.10
N GLN A 214 -15.19 7.25 -39.29
CA GLN A 214 -14.53 8.27 -40.10
C GLN A 214 -15.53 9.31 -40.62
N LEU A 215 -16.65 8.86 -41.17
CA LEU A 215 -17.76 9.73 -41.61
C LEU A 215 -18.22 10.62 -40.46
N PHE A 216 -18.52 10.04 -39.29
CA PHE A 216 -18.94 10.82 -38.11
C PHE A 216 -17.89 11.86 -37.68
N ARG A 217 -16.59 11.54 -37.76
CA ARG A 217 -15.49 12.49 -37.47
C ARG A 217 -15.30 13.57 -38.53
N SER A 218 -15.70 13.32 -39.77
CA SER A 218 -15.61 14.29 -40.88
C SER A 218 -16.76 15.31 -40.93
N ILE A 219 -17.81 15.12 -40.14
CA ILE A 219 -18.93 16.09 -40.05
C ILE A 219 -18.46 17.29 -39.22
N GLU A 220 -18.07 18.37 -39.90
CA GLU A 220 -17.78 19.64 -39.24
C GLU A 220 -19.06 20.24 -38.65
N LEU A 221 -19.13 20.36 -37.33
CA LEU A 221 -20.22 21.04 -36.63
C LEU A 221 -20.01 22.57 -36.64
N PRO A 222 -21.05 23.39 -36.90
CA PRO A 222 -20.96 24.84 -36.81
C PRO A 222 -20.46 25.30 -35.43
N ARG A 223 -19.51 26.25 -35.42
CA ARG A 223 -18.87 26.72 -34.17
C ARG A 223 -19.82 27.59 -33.32
N ASP A 224 -20.80 28.25 -33.92
CA ASP A 224 -21.84 28.97 -33.20
C ASP A 224 -23.09 28.09 -33.02
N MET A 225 -23.56 27.99 -31.77
CA MET A 225 -24.84 27.35 -31.41
C MET A 225 -26.05 27.99 -32.12
N LEU A 226 -25.99 29.27 -32.54
CA LEU A 226 -27.05 29.88 -33.35
C LEU A 226 -27.17 29.26 -34.76
N ASP A 227 -26.05 28.92 -35.39
CA ASP A 227 -26.06 28.23 -36.68
C ASP A 227 -26.59 26.80 -36.51
N ILE A 228 -26.19 26.09 -35.45
CA ILE A 228 -26.78 24.78 -35.11
C ILE A 228 -28.29 24.90 -34.85
N GLU A 229 -28.75 25.89 -34.09
CA GLU A 229 -30.18 26.10 -33.81
C GLU A 229 -30.97 26.45 -35.07
N ARG A 230 -30.40 27.22 -36.01
CA ARG A 230 -31.00 27.52 -37.33
C ARG A 230 -31.05 26.28 -38.20
N ASP A 231 -29.97 25.51 -38.29
CA ASP A 231 -29.87 24.40 -39.22
C ASP A 231 -30.65 23.17 -38.72
N LEU A 232 -30.81 22.99 -37.40
CA LEU A 232 -31.82 22.08 -36.84
C LEU A 232 -33.23 22.50 -37.24
N GLN A 233 -33.61 23.78 -37.08
CA GLN A 233 -34.93 24.30 -37.48
C GLN A 233 -35.19 24.13 -38.98
N LYS A 234 -34.19 24.41 -39.83
CA LYS A 234 -34.23 24.20 -41.29
C LYS A 234 -34.52 22.74 -41.66
N ASN A 235 -33.99 21.80 -40.89
CA ASN A 235 -34.24 20.35 -41.03
C ASN A 235 -35.45 19.85 -40.21
N GLY A 236 -36.32 20.75 -39.74
CA GLY A 236 -37.56 20.41 -39.01
C GLY A 236 -37.35 19.91 -37.57
N MET A 237 -36.12 19.87 -37.07
CA MET A 237 -35.80 19.44 -35.71
C MET A 237 -35.94 20.59 -34.71
N LYS A 238 -36.59 20.33 -33.56
CA LYS A 238 -36.70 21.30 -32.47
C LYS A 238 -35.37 21.38 -31.71
N PRO A 239 -34.67 22.54 -31.66
CA PRO A 239 -33.41 22.61 -30.95
C PRO A 239 -33.59 22.48 -29.43
N ALA A 240 -32.67 21.77 -28.77
CA ALA A 240 -32.70 21.55 -27.32
C ALA A 240 -32.32 22.79 -26.48
N THR A 241 -31.75 23.82 -27.11
CA THR A 241 -31.40 25.11 -26.50
C THR A 241 -32.06 26.26 -27.28
N ASN A 242 -32.18 27.42 -26.64
CA ASN A 242 -32.52 28.67 -27.31
C ASN A 242 -31.47 29.73 -26.96
N THR A 243 -30.37 29.70 -27.71
CA THR A 243 -29.18 30.53 -27.53
C THR A 243 -29.50 31.99 -27.82
N ALA A 244 -30.41 32.29 -28.74
CA ALA A 244 -30.88 33.66 -28.99
C ALA A 244 -31.45 34.31 -27.72
N LYS A 245 -32.41 33.66 -27.05
CA LYS A 245 -32.95 34.15 -25.76
C LYS A 245 -31.86 34.21 -24.69
N ARG A 246 -30.96 33.22 -24.62
CA ARG A 246 -29.86 33.22 -23.63
C ARG A 246 -28.88 34.38 -23.84
N ARG A 247 -28.53 34.72 -25.08
CA ARG A 247 -27.67 35.87 -25.42
C ARG A 247 -28.32 37.21 -25.08
N VAL A 248 -29.61 37.38 -25.43
CA VAL A 248 -30.39 38.57 -25.04
C VAL A 248 -30.48 38.70 -23.51
N MET A 249 -30.74 37.60 -22.79
CA MET A 249 -30.78 37.62 -21.33
C MET A 249 -29.41 37.93 -20.69
N ALA A 250 -28.30 37.49 -21.29
CA ALA A 250 -26.96 37.80 -20.80
C ALA A 250 -26.57 39.28 -21.06
N GLN A 251 -26.87 39.81 -22.26
CA GLN A 251 -26.61 41.21 -22.60
C GLN A 251 -27.49 42.16 -21.76
N ASN A 252 -28.79 41.88 -21.66
CA ASN A 252 -29.70 42.67 -20.83
C ASN A 252 -29.39 42.51 -19.33
N GLY A 253 -28.84 41.36 -18.91
CA GLY A 253 -28.43 41.09 -17.52
C GLY A 253 -27.25 41.93 -17.01
N ASN A 254 -26.44 42.51 -17.91
CA ASN A 254 -25.41 43.48 -17.56
C ASN A 254 -25.97 44.89 -17.30
N ILE A 255 -27.24 45.15 -17.62
CA ILE A 255 -27.92 46.40 -17.25
C ILE A 255 -28.59 46.21 -15.87
N LEU A 256 -27.92 46.75 -14.85
CA LEU A 256 -28.39 46.92 -13.47
C LEU A 256 -28.42 45.68 -12.56
N ASN A 257 -27.39 44.83 -12.63
CA ASN A 257 -27.01 43.97 -11.51
C ASN A 257 -26.33 44.75 -10.35
N LYS A 258 -26.96 45.86 -9.90
CA LYS A 258 -26.76 46.30 -8.51
C LYS A 258 -27.39 45.22 -7.62
N PRO A 259 -26.71 44.73 -6.57
CA PRO A 259 -27.31 43.75 -5.68
C PRO A 259 -28.58 44.37 -5.09
N LYS A 260 -29.73 43.77 -5.38
CA LYS A 260 -30.98 44.07 -4.67
C LYS A 260 -30.76 43.66 -3.22
N GLN A 261 -30.30 44.62 -2.41
CA GLN A 261 -30.49 44.56 -0.96
C GLN A 261 -31.93 44.09 -0.74
N LYS A 262 -32.09 42.99 0.00
CA LYS A 262 -33.42 42.60 0.48
C LYS A 262 -33.89 43.73 1.38
N LYS A 263 -34.61 44.72 0.82
CA LYS A 263 -35.52 45.57 1.57
C LYS A 263 -36.45 44.59 2.26
N LYS A 264 -36.15 44.30 3.53
CA LYS A 264 -37.10 43.64 4.42
C LYS A 264 -38.35 44.49 4.30
N LYS A 265 -39.42 43.97 3.70
CA LYS A 265 -40.74 44.59 3.89
C LYS A 265 -40.90 44.60 5.40
N LYS A 266 -40.92 45.79 6.02
CA LYS A 266 -41.50 45.93 7.34
C LYS A 266 -42.94 45.49 7.16
N THR A 267 -43.26 44.27 7.58
CA THR A 267 -44.64 43.87 7.83
C THR A 267 -45.07 44.65 9.05
N GLU A 268 -45.49 45.89 8.83
CA GLU A 268 -46.11 46.73 9.84
C GLU A 268 -47.28 45.95 10.42
N ILE A 269 -47.28 45.82 11.75
CA ILE A 269 -48.20 44.95 12.46
C ILE A 269 -49.55 45.65 12.48
N SER A 270 -50.33 45.45 11.41
CA SER A 270 -51.65 46.04 11.29
C SER A 270 -52.54 45.64 12.46
N LYS A 271 -53.42 46.57 12.88
CA LYS A 271 -54.17 46.61 14.16
C LYS A 271 -55.10 45.41 14.42
N ARG A 272 -55.12 44.41 13.53
CA ARG A 272 -55.90 43.16 13.63
C ARG A 272 -55.05 41.92 13.96
N THR A 273 -53.73 42.07 14.06
CA THR A 273 -52.79 40.96 14.39
C THR A 273 -52.85 40.67 15.89
N LYS A 274 -53.29 39.47 16.29
CA LYS A 274 -53.35 39.08 17.71
C LYS A 274 -51.93 38.90 18.27
N LEU A 275 -51.58 39.73 19.26
CA LEU A 275 -50.25 39.78 19.87
C LEU A 275 -50.23 38.98 21.18
N THR A 276 -49.43 37.91 21.25
CA THR A 276 -49.37 37.03 22.43
C THR A 276 -48.54 37.56 23.59
N ASN A 277 -47.67 38.55 23.33
CA ASN A 277 -46.63 39.00 24.28
C ASN A 277 -47.00 40.37 24.90
N ALA A 278 -48.16 40.45 25.55
CA ALA A 278 -48.70 41.69 26.11
C ALA A 278 -47.88 42.26 27.30
N HIS A 279 -46.96 41.47 27.88
CA HIS A 279 -46.19 41.82 29.08
C HIS A 279 -44.86 42.54 28.81
N LEU A 280 -44.52 42.85 27.55
CA LEU A 280 -43.27 43.56 27.16
C LEU A 280 -43.58 44.83 26.34
N PRO A 281 -44.09 45.90 26.96
CA PRO A 281 -44.56 47.11 26.24
C PRO A 281 -43.45 47.89 25.51
N GLU A 282 -42.18 47.76 25.93
CA GLU A 282 -41.05 48.45 25.29
C GLU A 282 -40.91 48.13 23.80
N LEU A 283 -41.21 46.89 23.41
CA LEU A 283 -41.06 46.38 22.05
C LEU A 283 -42.02 47.03 21.04
N PHE A 284 -43.04 47.76 21.51
CA PHE A 284 -44.15 48.26 20.70
C PHE A 284 -44.27 49.79 20.67
N ARG A 285 -43.37 50.53 21.34
CA ARG A 285 -43.35 52.01 21.34
C ARG A 285 -43.33 52.62 19.93
N ASN A 286 -42.68 51.94 18.99
CA ASN A 286 -42.45 52.41 17.62
C ASN A 286 -43.63 52.13 16.64
N LEU A 287 -44.84 51.87 17.16
CA LEU A 287 -46.05 51.56 16.36
C LEU A 287 -47.19 52.58 16.50
N ASN A 288 -47.02 53.61 17.34
CA ASN A 288 -48.03 54.64 17.62
C ASN A 288 -47.63 56.03 17.06
N GLY A 289 -47.06 56.05 15.85
CA GLY A 289 -46.78 57.26 15.05
C GLY A 289 -47.34 57.10 13.65
#